data_AF-A0A382QJ85-F1
#
_entry.id   AF-A0A382QJ85-F1
#
_cell.length_a   1.000
_cell.length_b   1.000
_cell.length_c   1.000
_cell.angle_alpha   90.00
_cell.angle_beta   90.00
_cell.angle_gamma   90.00
#
_symmetry.space_group_name_H-M   'P 1'
#
loop_
_entity.id
_entity.type
_entity.pdbx_description
1 polymer ?
#
loop_
_entity_poly.entity_id
_entity_poly.type
_entity_poly.pdbx_seq_one_letter_code
_entity_poly.pdbx_strand_id
1 'polypeptide(L)'
;MDRKWMLLPTQVREVENILSQVGGKVMVVGGAVIDLVRGVCSADTDWDLEVYGLTLDQIKDALQNFNPTICGASFGVVRISVDGCDIDVSIPRKDNSTGVGHKDFHVQTDPEMDPVNAAGRRDFTINSMFYDIENMKVVDPYGGLDDLAVGEIRMVSTSAFKEDPLRVLRAMQLVARKGNYVEPRTTIAARGMDMDSLPRERVMGEWVKLLLKADRPSLGLKFLLECGWLRYFPELVEFVRWSGWDYPENISITRRATVPNTERGCPQNPDWHPEGNVWIHTLKVVDAAARVRHKVPEEWRLAFMFAALLHDVAKPITT
;
A
#
# COMPACT_ATOMS: atom_id res chain seq x y z
N MET A 1 21.12 11.04 16.58
CA MET A 1 20.36 11.20 15.32
C MET A 1 19.67 12.55 15.38
N ASP A 2 20.05 13.49 14.51
CA ASP A 2 19.51 14.84 14.49
C ASP A 2 17.99 14.84 14.26
N ARG A 3 17.28 15.65 15.04
CA ARG A 3 15.83 15.85 15.04
C ARG A 3 15.27 16.51 13.76
N LYS A 4 15.95 16.36 12.61
CA LYS A 4 15.53 16.99 11.34
C LYS A 4 14.16 16.52 10.86
N TRP A 5 13.74 15.31 11.24
CA TRP A 5 12.41 14.76 10.95
C TRP A 5 11.29 15.33 11.84
N MET A 6 11.60 16.10 12.89
CA MET A 6 10.59 16.76 13.74
C MET A 6 10.03 18.05 13.13
N LEU A 7 10.59 18.51 12.01
CA LEU A 7 10.17 19.73 11.33
C LEU A 7 9.18 19.38 10.23
N LEU A 8 7.90 19.52 10.55
CA LEU A 8 6.84 19.57 9.55
C LEU A 8 6.97 20.81 8.66
N PRO A 9 6.59 20.73 7.37
CA PRO A 9 6.47 21.90 6.51
C PRO A 9 5.57 22.97 7.14
N THR A 10 5.83 24.25 6.81
CA THR A 10 5.04 25.38 7.32
C THR A 10 3.57 25.26 6.92
N GLN A 11 3.29 24.72 5.73
CA GLN A 11 1.95 24.47 5.20
C GLN A 11 1.16 23.50 6.08
N VAL A 12 1.78 22.39 6.49
CA VAL A 12 1.15 21.39 7.38
C VAL A 12 0.85 22.01 8.74
N ARG A 13 1.77 22.83 9.26
CA ARG A 13 1.56 23.56 10.52
C ARG A 13 0.46 24.62 10.40
N GLU A 14 0.33 25.29 9.28
CA GLU A 14 -0.73 26.28 9.06
C GLU A 14 -2.11 25.61 9.12
N VAL A 15 -2.28 24.49 8.41
CA VAL A 15 -3.52 23.70 8.42
C VAL A 15 -3.81 23.16 9.82
N GLU A 16 -2.81 22.64 10.52
CA GLU A 16 -2.97 22.17 11.90
C GLU A 16 -3.43 23.29 12.83
N ASN A 17 -2.78 24.46 12.79
CA ASN A 17 -3.18 25.60 13.64
C ASN A 17 -4.63 26.02 13.41
N ILE A 18 -5.09 26.08 12.15
CA ILE A 18 -6.47 26.45 11.81
C ILE A 18 -7.46 25.43 12.39
N LEU A 19 -7.18 24.14 12.22
CA LEU A 19 -8.05 23.07 12.70
C LEU A 19 -8.06 22.98 14.23
N SER A 20 -6.92 23.22 14.88
CA SER A 20 -6.84 23.24 16.34
C SER A 20 -7.53 24.44 16.98
N GLN A 21 -7.57 25.60 16.30
CA GLN A 21 -8.34 26.76 16.78
C GLN A 21 -9.85 26.51 16.83
N VAL A 22 -10.38 25.64 15.96
CA VAL A 22 -11.80 25.23 15.99
C VAL A 22 -12.05 23.99 16.86
N GLY A 23 -11.04 23.52 17.59
CA GLY A 23 -11.15 22.42 18.56
C GLY A 23 -10.72 21.04 18.04
N GLY A 24 -10.13 20.97 16.85
CA GLY A 24 -9.66 19.71 16.26
C GLY A 24 -8.29 19.28 16.76
N LYS A 25 -8.14 17.98 17.01
CA LYS A 25 -6.84 17.36 17.28
C LYS A 25 -6.30 16.74 16.00
N VAL A 26 -5.16 17.24 15.51
CA VAL A 26 -4.59 16.86 14.21
C VAL A 26 -3.39 15.93 14.39
N MET A 27 -3.40 14.84 13.64
CA MET A 27 -2.33 13.84 13.62
C MET A 27 -1.85 13.65 12.18
N VAL A 28 -0.54 13.53 11.97
CA VAL A 28 -0.03 13.03 10.68
C VAL A 28 -0.11 11.50 10.70
N VAL A 29 -0.59 10.90 9.61
CA VAL A 29 -0.85 9.46 9.52
C VAL A 29 -0.31 8.88 8.23
N GLY A 30 -0.41 7.55 8.07
CA GLY A 30 -0.17 6.88 6.80
C GLY A 30 1.27 6.98 6.28
N GLY A 31 1.40 7.18 4.96
CA GLY A 31 2.70 7.18 4.29
C GLY A 31 3.61 8.33 4.72
N ALA A 32 3.02 9.47 5.05
CA ALA A 32 3.74 10.66 5.51
C ALA A 32 4.55 10.37 6.79
N VAL A 33 4.03 9.57 7.72
CA VAL A 33 4.76 9.19 8.96
C VAL A 33 5.98 8.33 8.65
N ILE A 34 5.86 7.41 7.68
CA ILE A 34 6.97 6.58 7.24
C ILE A 34 8.08 7.45 6.64
N ASP A 35 7.69 8.41 5.80
CA ASP A 35 8.63 9.32 5.14
C ASP A 35 9.30 10.26 6.15
N LEU A 36 8.54 10.80 7.12
CA LEU A 36 9.06 11.52 8.28
C LEU A 36 10.12 10.71 9.04
N VAL A 37 9.81 9.47 9.44
CA VAL A 37 10.74 8.60 10.19
C VAL A 37 12.02 8.31 9.39
N ARG A 38 11.92 8.22 8.06
CA ARG A 38 13.06 8.05 7.15
C ARG A 38 13.87 9.33 6.91
N GLY A 39 13.44 10.47 7.49
CA GLY A 39 14.07 11.76 7.28
C GLY A 39 13.76 12.38 5.92
N VAL A 40 12.73 11.89 5.24
CA VAL A 40 12.21 12.45 3.98
C VAL A 40 11.10 13.44 4.35
N CYS A 41 11.43 14.72 4.37
CA CYS A 41 10.47 15.81 4.51
C CYS A 41 10.58 16.73 3.29
N SER A 42 9.62 16.69 2.38
CA SER A 42 9.52 17.66 1.27
C SER A 42 8.08 18.10 1.04
N ALA A 43 7.89 19.20 0.31
CA ALA A 43 6.58 19.65 -0.13
C ALA A 43 5.90 18.64 -1.09
N ASP A 44 6.70 17.79 -1.76
CA ASP A 44 6.22 16.73 -2.66
C ASP A 44 5.73 15.47 -1.91
N THR A 45 5.76 15.48 -0.58
CA THR A 45 5.25 14.37 0.22
C THR A 45 3.72 14.43 0.20
N ASP A 46 3.07 13.31 -0.13
CA ASP A 46 1.61 13.17 0.02
C ASP A 46 1.29 13.22 1.53
N TRP A 47 0.80 14.36 2.05
CA TRP A 47 0.54 14.54 3.49
C TRP A 47 -0.86 14.08 3.86
N ASP A 48 -0.95 12.99 4.63
CA ASP A 48 -2.20 12.51 5.20
C ASP A 48 -2.36 13.02 6.64
N LEU A 49 -3.41 13.80 6.90
CA LEU A 49 -3.82 14.27 8.22
C LEU A 49 -5.10 13.56 8.67
N GLU A 50 -5.13 13.13 9.93
CA GLU A 50 -6.32 12.59 10.57
C GLU A 50 -6.73 13.53 11.72
N VAL A 51 -7.99 13.97 11.70
CA VAL A 51 -8.52 15.00 12.58
C VAL A 51 -9.60 14.41 13.48
N TYR A 52 -9.41 14.60 14.78
CA TYR A 52 -10.32 14.15 15.84
C TYR A 52 -11.07 15.36 16.41
N GLY A 53 -12.28 15.13 16.93
CA GLY A 53 -13.13 16.16 17.55
C GLY A 53 -13.88 17.10 16.60
N LEU A 54 -13.71 16.95 15.28
CA LEU A 54 -14.42 17.76 14.27
C LEU A 54 -15.21 16.88 13.29
N THR A 55 -16.28 17.44 12.72
CA THR A 55 -17.00 16.86 11.57
C THR A 55 -16.40 17.31 10.24
N LEU A 56 -16.75 16.63 9.15
CA LEU A 56 -16.27 17.00 7.81
C LEU A 56 -16.70 18.40 7.40
N ASP A 57 -17.91 18.80 7.77
CA ASP A 57 -18.43 20.13 7.49
C ASP A 57 -17.63 21.20 8.25
N GLN A 58 -17.31 20.95 9.53
CA GLN A 58 -16.45 21.86 10.31
C GLN A 58 -15.04 21.98 9.74
N ILE A 59 -14.43 20.87 9.30
CA ILE A 59 -13.12 20.86 8.64
C ILE A 59 -13.17 21.65 7.34
N LYS A 60 -14.19 21.39 6.51
CA LYS A 60 -14.38 22.09 5.24
C LYS A 60 -14.56 23.59 5.47
N ASP A 61 -15.37 23.97 6.45
CA ASP A 61 -15.63 25.36 6.80
C ASP A 61 -14.38 26.08 7.31
N ALA A 62 -13.59 25.42 8.16
CA ALA A 62 -12.32 25.95 8.65
C ALA A 62 -11.29 26.14 7.53
N LEU A 63 -11.28 25.25 6.54
CA LEU A 63 -10.31 25.24 5.45
C LEU A 63 -10.79 25.92 4.15
N GLN A 64 -11.91 26.65 4.16
CA GLN A 64 -12.50 27.26 2.96
C GLN A 64 -11.51 28.12 2.15
N ASN A 65 -10.58 28.78 2.82
CA ASN A 65 -9.57 29.64 2.18
C ASN A 65 -8.58 28.87 1.27
N PHE A 66 -8.51 27.54 1.39
CA PHE A 66 -7.65 26.67 0.57
C PHE A 66 -8.42 25.93 -0.54
N ASN A 67 -9.65 26.35 -0.84
CA ASN A 67 -10.51 25.73 -1.86
C ASN A 67 -10.68 24.20 -1.67
N PRO A 68 -11.19 23.76 -0.51
CA PRO A 68 -11.26 22.34 -0.16
C PRO A 68 -12.17 21.57 -1.11
N THR A 69 -11.64 20.50 -1.69
CA THR A 69 -12.38 19.58 -2.54
C THR A 69 -12.70 18.31 -1.76
N ILE A 70 -13.97 17.93 -1.71
CA ILE A 70 -14.37 16.65 -1.12
C ILE A 70 -14.12 15.56 -2.16
N CYS A 71 -13.17 14.67 -1.89
CA CYS A 71 -12.84 13.57 -2.77
C CYS A 71 -13.47 12.28 -2.25
N GLY A 72 -14.24 11.61 -3.12
CA GLY A 72 -14.90 10.34 -2.82
C GLY A 72 -16.09 10.53 -1.88
N ALA A 73 -17.29 10.64 -2.45
CA ALA A 73 -18.56 10.75 -1.71
C ALA A 73 -18.78 9.63 -0.66
N SER A 74 -18.01 8.53 -0.74
CA SER A 74 -18.04 7.39 0.19
C SER A 74 -16.91 7.38 1.23
N PHE A 75 -15.90 8.25 1.15
CA PHE A 75 -14.66 8.13 1.94
C PHE A 75 -14.42 9.24 2.97
N GLY A 76 -15.09 10.39 2.84
CA GLY A 76 -14.99 11.47 3.83
C GLY A 76 -13.56 12.01 3.98
N VAL A 77 -12.93 12.36 2.85
CA VAL A 77 -11.61 13.00 2.82
C VAL A 77 -11.74 14.37 2.15
N VAL A 78 -11.18 15.39 2.79
CA VAL A 78 -11.09 16.76 2.29
C VAL A 78 -9.67 16.96 1.76
N ARG A 79 -9.54 17.23 0.46
CA ARG A 79 -8.26 17.54 -0.18
C ARG A 79 -8.09 19.04 -0.32
N ILE A 80 -6.95 19.55 0.09
CA ILE A 80 -6.52 20.95 -0.10
C ILE A 80 -5.10 20.98 -0.67
N SER A 81 -4.75 22.10 -1.29
CA SER A 81 -3.39 22.38 -1.74
C SER A 81 -2.96 23.74 -1.20
N VAL A 82 -1.85 23.77 -0.47
CA VAL A 82 -1.32 24.99 0.18
C VAL A 82 0.08 25.23 -0.37
N ASP A 83 0.27 26.29 -1.15
CA ASP A 83 1.56 26.62 -1.79
C ASP A 83 2.21 25.43 -2.55
N GLY A 84 1.40 24.61 -3.21
CA GLY A 84 1.85 23.42 -3.95
C GLY A 84 2.10 22.17 -3.08
N CYS A 85 1.81 22.24 -1.77
CA CYS A 85 1.79 21.11 -0.86
C CYS A 85 0.38 20.52 -0.81
N ASP A 86 0.21 19.31 -1.34
CA ASP A 86 -1.07 18.60 -1.30
C ASP A 86 -1.28 17.92 0.06
N ILE A 87 -2.43 18.17 0.68
CA ILE A 87 -2.78 17.66 2.00
C ILE A 87 -4.17 17.02 1.96
N ASP A 88 -4.23 15.76 2.34
CA ASP A 88 -5.45 14.98 2.52
C ASP A 88 -5.86 14.98 3.99
N VAL A 89 -7.04 15.51 4.30
CA VAL A 89 -7.58 15.61 5.64
C VAL A 89 -8.74 14.65 5.80
N SER A 90 -8.62 13.72 6.75
CA SER A 90 -9.61 12.67 7.02
C SER A 90 -10.04 12.65 8.48
N ILE A 91 -11.15 11.96 8.77
CA ILE A 91 -11.65 11.73 10.14
C ILE A 91 -11.61 10.22 10.44
N PRO A 92 -11.34 9.80 11.69
CA PRO A 92 -11.39 8.40 12.08
C PRO A 92 -12.72 7.74 11.73
N ARG A 93 -12.67 6.46 11.36
CA ARG A 93 -13.84 5.70 10.91
C ARG A 93 -14.24 4.65 11.95
N LYS A 94 -15.55 4.53 12.17
CA LYS A 94 -16.18 3.52 13.04
C LYS A 94 -16.42 2.17 12.34
N ASP A 95 -16.28 2.09 11.02
CA ASP A 95 -16.51 0.92 10.14
C ASP A 95 -17.74 0.07 10.52
N ASN A 96 -18.84 0.24 9.77
CA ASN A 96 -19.91 -0.76 9.71
C ASN A 96 -19.85 -1.43 8.34
N SER A 97 -19.23 -2.61 8.28
CA SER A 97 -19.44 -3.53 7.15
C SER A 97 -20.80 -4.20 7.30
N THR A 98 -21.88 -3.48 7.00
CA THR A 98 -23.21 -4.08 6.88
C THR A 98 -23.56 -4.26 5.41
N GLY A 99 -23.15 -5.39 4.83
CA GLY A 99 -23.66 -5.83 3.54
C GLY A 99 -22.83 -6.93 2.88
N VAL A 100 -23.40 -8.14 2.80
CA VAL A 100 -22.99 -9.14 1.82
C VAL A 100 -23.46 -8.63 0.45
N GLY A 101 -22.61 -7.86 -0.22
CA GLY A 101 -22.94 -7.19 -1.49
C GLY A 101 -22.43 -5.77 -1.53
N HIS A 102 -21.20 -5.61 -2.02
CA HIS A 102 -20.49 -4.34 -2.18
C HIS A 102 -21.19 -3.39 -3.15
N LYS A 103 -22.04 -2.49 -2.65
CA LYS A 103 -22.38 -1.24 -3.34
C LYS A 103 -22.39 0.01 -2.47
N ASP A 104 -22.62 -0.11 -1.17
CA ASP A 104 -22.75 1.06 -0.30
C ASP A 104 -21.78 1.01 0.89
N PHE A 105 -20.59 1.58 0.72
CA PHE A 105 -19.72 1.91 1.87
C PHE A 105 -20.32 3.13 2.60
N HIS A 106 -21.25 2.90 3.52
CA HIS A 106 -21.62 3.93 4.49
C HIS A 106 -20.52 4.02 5.54
N VAL A 107 -19.51 4.85 5.28
CA VAL A 107 -18.47 5.19 6.24
C VAL A 107 -19.09 6.02 7.36
N GLN A 108 -19.31 5.40 8.51
CA GLN A 108 -19.65 6.12 9.73
C GLN A 108 -18.36 6.68 10.33
N THR A 109 -18.21 8.00 10.33
CA THR A 109 -17.08 8.67 10.99
C THR A 109 -17.28 8.69 12.51
N ASP A 110 -16.17 8.67 13.26
CA ASP A 110 -16.15 8.75 14.72
C ASP A 110 -15.07 9.72 15.19
N PRO A 111 -15.37 11.03 15.22
CA PRO A 111 -14.40 12.04 15.63
C PRO A 111 -13.86 11.82 17.06
N GLU A 112 -14.59 11.10 17.90
CA GLU A 112 -14.27 10.82 19.31
C GLU A 112 -13.52 9.49 19.51
N MET A 113 -13.15 8.79 18.44
CA MET A 113 -12.43 7.53 18.54
C MET A 113 -11.07 7.74 19.21
N ASP A 114 -10.69 6.83 20.12
CA ASP A 114 -9.33 6.82 20.65
C ASP A 114 -8.29 6.54 19.54
N PRO A 115 -7.21 7.34 19.42
CA PRO A 115 -6.21 7.18 18.35
C PRO A 115 -5.53 5.80 18.30
N VAL A 116 -5.34 5.14 19.44
CA VAL A 116 -4.74 3.78 19.47
C VAL A 116 -5.71 2.75 18.91
N ASN A 117 -7.00 2.90 19.20
CA ASN A 117 -8.05 2.07 18.62
C ASN A 117 -8.22 2.33 17.11
N ALA A 118 -8.13 3.59 16.67
CA ALA A 118 -8.14 3.94 15.24
C ALA A 118 -6.95 3.30 14.50
N ALA A 119 -5.75 3.38 15.06
CA ALA A 119 -4.56 2.72 14.55
C ALA A 119 -4.71 1.18 14.48
N GLY A 120 -5.45 0.58 15.42
CA GLY A 120 -5.73 -0.87 15.47
C GLY A 120 -6.55 -1.42 14.29
N ARG A 121 -7.29 -0.53 13.62
CA ARG A 121 -8.16 -0.87 12.48
C ARG A 121 -7.43 -0.81 11.14
N ARG A 122 -6.22 -0.23 11.12
CA ARG A 122 -5.41 -0.10 9.91
C ARG A 122 -4.88 -1.45 9.43
N ASP A 123 -4.34 -1.43 8.22
CA ASP A 123 -3.89 -2.61 7.50
C ASP A 123 -2.58 -3.18 8.06
N PHE A 124 -1.54 -2.35 8.14
CA PHE A 124 -0.19 -2.75 8.54
C PHE A 124 0.37 -1.89 9.66
N THR A 125 1.26 -2.48 10.46
CA THR A 125 1.92 -1.85 11.61
C THR A 125 2.67 -0.57 11.21
N ILE A 126 3.38 -0.60 10.08
CA ILE A 126 4.07 0.59 9.55
C ILE A 126 3.11 1.74 9.20
N ASN A 127 1.86 1.43 8.85
CA ASN A 127 0.83 2.42 8.52
C ASN A 127 -0.04 2.78 9.75
N SER A 128 0.11 2.08 10.87
CA SER A 128 -0.61 2.35 12.11
C SER A 128 0.12 3.28 13.07
N MET A 129 1.33 3.70 12.69
CA MET A 129 2.02 4.82 13.32
C MET A 129 1.32 6.15 13.02
N PHE A 130 1.44 7.09 13.94
CA PHE A 130 0.99 8.47 13.75
C PHE A 130 1.94 9.44 14.44
N TYR A 131 2.06 10.64 13.89
CA TYR A 131 2.83 11.72 14.49
C TYR A 131 1.89 12.72 15.16
N ASP A 132 2.02 12.82 16.48
CA ASP A 132 1.34 13.78 17.33
C ASP A 132 2.06 15.12 17.22
N ILE A 133 1.43 16.05 16.49
CA ILE A 133 2.00 17.35 16.14
C ILE A 133 2.20 18.20 17.40
N GLU A 134 1.21 18.20 18.29
CA GLU A 134 1.19 18.95 19.55
C GLU A 134 2.34 18.51 20.47
N ASN A 135 2.48 17.20 20.66
CA ASN A 135 3.51 16.63 21.54
C ASN A 135 4.86 16.38 20.83
N MET A 136 4.94 16.68 19.53
CA MET A 136 6.08 16.43 18.66
C MET A 136 6.68 15.02 18.80
N LYS A 137 5.83 14.00 18.79
CA LYS A 137 6.23 12.60 19.01
C LYS A 137 5.59 11.66 18.01
N VAL A 138 6.35 10.68 17.54
CA VAL A 138 5.78 9.52 16.84
C VAL A 138 5.20 8.59 17.89
N VAL A 139 3.94 8.20 17.70
CA VAL A 139 3.25 7.19 18.49
C VAL A 139 3.13 5.94 17.66
N ASP A 140 3.62 4.84 18.20
CA ASP A 140 3.65 3.53 17.56
C ASP A 140 3.10 2.45 18.51
N PRO A 141 1.77 2.24 18.54
CA PRO A 141 1.18 1.28 19.46
C PRO A 141 1.41 -0.20 19.07
N TYR A 142 1.84 -0.47 17.83
CA TYR A 142 1.84 -1.81 17.24
C TYR A 142 3.22 -2.29 16.78
N GLY A 143 4.28 -1.51 16.98
CA GLY A 143 5.66 -1.87 16.65
C GLY A 143 6.03 -1.64 15.18
N GLY A 144 5.38 -0.69 14.52
CA GLY A 144 5.67 -0.29 13.14
C GLY A 144 7.08 0.28 12.94
N LEU A 145 7.71 0.89 13.94
CA LEU A 145 9.08 1.39 13.84
C LEU A 145 10.10 0.26 13.70
N ASP A 146 9.95 -0.80 14.50
CA ASP A 146 10.81 -1.98 14.44
C ASP A 146 10.63 -2.72 13.11
N ASP A 147 9.38 -2.91 12.69
CA ASP A 147 9.05 -3.52 11.40
C ASP A 147 9.62 -2.69 10.23
N LEU A 148 9.52 -1.36 10.28
CA LEU A 148 10.06 -0.46 9.27
C LEU A 148 11.60 -0.53 9.21
N ALA A 149 12.27 -0.68 10.35
CA ALA A 149 13.72 -0.77 10.44
C ALA A 149 14.28 -2.03 9.77
N VAL A 150 13.57 -3.17 9.88
CA VAL A 150 13.96 -4.44 9.22
C VAL A 150 13.33 -4.62 7.83
N GLY A 151 12.37 -3.76 7.47
CA GLY A 151 11.61 -3.82 6.22
C GLY A 151 10.58 -4.96 6.19
N GLU A 152 9.96 -5.27 7.32
CA GLU A 152 8.90 -6.26 7.44
C GLU A 152 7.53 -5.62 7.22
N ILE A 153 6.69 -6.21 6.36
CA ILE A 153 5.29 -5.83 6.23
C ILE A 153 4.45 -6.77 7.09
N ARG A 154 3.94 -6.26 8.20
CA ARG A 154 3.17 -7.02 9.20
C ARG A 154 1.78 -6.42 9.38
N MET A 155 0.74 -7.26 9.34
CA MET A 155 -0.63 -6.81 9.61
C MET A 155 -0.81 -6.41 11.07
N VAL A 156 -1.67 -5.43 11.34
CA VAL A 156 -1.96 -4.99 12.71
C VAL A 156 -2.72 -6.07 13.48
N SER A 157 -3.82 -6.56 12.91
CA SER A 157 -4.63 -7.63 13.49
C SER A 157 -5.25 -8.50 12.40
N THR A 158 -5.34 -9.81 12.66
CA THR A 158 -5.94 -10.75 11.72
C THR A 158 -7.43 -10.45 11.47
N SER A 159 -8.16 -9.96 12.48
CA SER A 159 -9.57 -9.61 12.36
C SER A 159 -9.76 -8.44 11.41
N ALA A 160 -9.10 -7.31 11.65
CA ALA A 160 -9.21 -6.14 10.78
C ALA A 160 -8.66 -6.42 9.38
N PHE A 161 -7.59 -7.22 9.27
CA PHE A 161 -7.02 -7.59 7.97
C PHE A 161 -8.02 -8.33 7.09
N LYS A 162 -8.89 -9.17 7.67
CA LYS A 162 -9.87 -9.96 6.92
C LYS A 162 -11.11 -9.18 6.46
N GLU A 163 -11.32 -7.97 6.97
CA GLU A 163 -12.49 -7.14 6.64
C GLU A 163 -12.43 -6.52 5.24
N ASP A 164 -11.23 -6.28 4.69
CA ASP A 164 -11.06 -5.73 3.34
C ASP A 164 -10.03 -6.55 2.55
N PRO A 165 -10.44 -7.40 1.59
CA PRO A 165 -9.53 -8.16 0.75
C PRO A 165 -8.56 -7.31 -0.07
N LEU A 166 -8.84 -6.02 -0.29
CA LEU A 166 -7.88 -5.14 -0.95
C LEU A 166 -6.56 -5.04 -0.14
N ARG A 167 -6.58 -5.32 1.17
CA ARG A 167 -5.37 -5.32 2.01
C ARG A 167 -4.30 -6.29 1.52
N VAL A 168 -4.66 -7.38 0.81
CA VAL A 168 -3.66 -8.26 0.20
C VAL A 168 -2.92 -7.56 -0.95
N LEU A 169 -3.64 -6.86 -1.84
CA LEU A 169 -3.01 -6.07 -2.90
C LEU A 169 -2.27 -4.83 -2.35
N ARG A 170 -2.70 -4.30 -1.20
CA ARG A 170 -1.95 -3.27 -0.47
C ARG A 170 -0.62 -3.84 0.06
N ALA A 171 -0.61 -5.05 0.64
CA ALA A 171 0.64 -5.72 1.04
C ALA A 171 1.59 -5.88 -0.15
N MET A 172 1.06 -6.31 -1.31
CA MET A 172 1.82 -6.46 -2.56
C MET A 172 2.55 -5.17 -2.96
N GLN A 173 1.87 -4.02 -3.00
CA GLN A 173 2.55 -2.77 -3.38
C GLN A 173 3.41 -2.20 -2.26
N LEU A 174 3.04 -2.39 -0.98
CA LEU A 174 3.82 -1.88 0.15
C LEU A 174 5.16 -2.60 0.32
N VAL A 175 5.19 -3.94 0.20
CA VAL A 175 6.45 -4.70 0.28
C VAL A 175 7.40 -4.28 -0.84
N ALA A 176 6.88 -3.98 -2.03
CA ALA A 176 7.69 -3.54 -3.17
C ALA A 176 8.21 -2.09 -3.08
N ARG A 177 7.52 -1.23 -2.32
CA ARG A 177 7.85 0.20 -2.17
C ARG A 177 8.65 0.52 -0.91
N LYS A 178 8.32 -0.13 0.20
CA LYS A 178 8.78 0.26 1.54
C LYS A 178 9.36 -0.90 2.34
N GLY A 179 9.17 -2.16 1.92
CA GLY A 179 9.62 -3.34 2.65
C GLY A 179 10.66 -4.18 1.90
N ASN A 180 10.95 -5.34 2.49
CA ASN A 180 11.84 -6.39 2.01
C ASN A 180 11.10 -7.73 1.92
N TYR A 181 10.19 -8.01 2.86
CA TYR A 181 9.38 -9.22 2.91
C TYR A 181 8.07 -8.98 3.69
N VAL A 182 7.12 -9.92 3.56
CA VAL A 182 5.85 -9.92 4.32
C VAL A 182 5.95 -10.95 5.44
N GLU A 183 5.48 -10.61 6.64
CA GLU A 183 5.48 -11.52 7.79
C GLU A 183 4.75 -12.84 7.44
N PRO A 184 5.27 -14.03 7.80
CA PRO A 184 4.63 -15.30 7.51
C PRO A 184 3.16 -15.40 7.96
N ARG A 185 2.80 -14.84 9.11
CA ARG A 185 1.40 -14.84 9.58
C ARG A 185 0.50 -13.97 8.72
N THR A 186 1.00 -12.82 8.28
CA THR A 186 0.33 -11.93 7.32
C THR A 186 0.12 -12.64 5.97
N THR A 187 1.13 -13.36 5.47
CA THR A 187 1.03 -14.18 4.25
C THR A 187 -0.02 -15.30 4.39
N ILE A 188 -0.08 -15.98 5.54
CA ILE A 188 -1.11 -17.00 5.82
C ILE A 188 -2.51 -16.38 5.86
N ALA A 189 -2.66 -15.21 6.50
CA ALA A 189 -3.94 -14.51 6.57
C ALA A 189 -4.43 -14.12 5.16
N ALA A 190 -3.54 -13.57 4.33
CA ALA A 190 -3.83 -13.21 2.95
C ALA A 190 -4.30 -14.40 2.10
N ARG A 191 -3.72 -15.58 2.28
CA ARG A 191 -4.11 -16.79 1.53
C ARG A 191 -5.58 -17.17 1.74
N GLY A 192 -6.10 -16.98 2.95
CA GLY A 192 -7.47 -17.32 3.32
C GLY A 192 -8.52 -16.31 2.85
N MET A 193 -8.16 -15.37 1.98
CA MET A 193 -9.02 -14.31 1.48
C MET A 193 -9.27 -14.45 -0.03
N ASP A 194 -10.34 -13.81 -0.51
CA ASP A 194 -10.78 -13.84 -1.91
C ASP A 194 -10.92 -12.42 -2.49
N MET A 195 -10.61 -12.27 -3.78
CA MET A 195 -10.68 -11.03 -4.54
C MET A 195 -12.04 -10.83 -5.24
N ASP A 196 -12.90 -11.85 -5.33
CA ASP A 196 -14.13 -11.86 -6.15
C ASP A 196 -15.08 -10.69 -5.88
N SER A 197 -15.05 -10.17 -4.65
CA SER A 197 -15.94 -9.11 -4.20
C SER A 197 -15.36 -7.70 -4.41
N LEU A 198 -14.10 -7.59 -4.88
CA LEU A 198 -13.40 -6.32 -5.05
C LEU A 198 -13.74 -5.64 -6.39
N PRO A 199 -14.06 -4.33 -6.37
CA PRO A 199 -14.20 -3.56 -7.60
C PRO A 199 -12.89 -3.50 -8.39
N ARG A 200 -12.99 -3.66 -9.72
CA ARG A 200 -11.82 -3.75 -10.63
C ARG A 200 -10.96 -2.50 -10.60
N GLU A 201 -11.57 -1.33 -10.43
CA GLU A 201 -10.89 -0.06 -10.33
C GLU A 201 -10.03 0.05 -9.06
N ARG A 202 -10.47 -0.56 -7.94
CA ARG A 202 -9.68 -0.60 -6.70
C ARG A 202 -8.49 -1.55 -6.85
N VAL A 203 -8.71 -2.71 -7.46
CA VAL A 203 -7.65 -3.67 -7.81
C VAL A 203 -6.61 -3.00 -8.71
N MET A 204 -7.06 -2.33 -9.78
CA MET A 204 -6.19 -1.62 -10.70
C MET A 204 -5.41 -0.49 -10.01
N GLY A 205 -6.03 0.21 -9.06
CA GLY A 205 -5.35 1.24 -8.25
C GLY A 205 -4.12 0.71 -7.51
N GLU A 206 -4.18 -0.49 -6.94
CA GLU A 206 -3.02 -1.10 -6.28
C GLU A 206 -1.95 -1.60 -7.27
N TRP A 207 -2.35 -2.07 -8.45
CA TRP A 207 -1.42 -2.39 -9.54
C TRP A 207 -0.68 -1.15 -10.08
N VAL A 208 -1.39 -0.04 -10.28
CA VAL A 208 -0.79 1.23 -10.69
C VAL A 208 0.23 1.69 -9.65
N LYS A 209 -0.08 1.58 -8.35
CA LYS A 209 0.88 1.89 -7.28
C LYS A 209 2.10 0.98 -7.32
N LEU A 210 1.91 -0.34 -7.51
CA LEU A 210 3.03 -1.28 -7.67
C LEU A 210 3.93 -0.88 -8.84
N LEU A 211 3.37 -0.64 -10.02
CA LEU A 211 4.14 -0.42 -11.23
C LEU A 211 4.78 0.97 -11.31
N LEU A 212 4.11 2.01 -10.81
CA LEU A 212 4.60 3.39 -10.94
C LEU A 212 5.36 3.90 -9.72
N LYS A 213 5.05 3.40 -8.51
CA LYS A 213 5.65 3.89 -7.26
C LYS A 213 6.70 2.94 -6.66
N ALA A 214 6.76 1.66 -7.05
CA ALA A 214 7.73 0.72 -6.47
C ALA A 214 9.09 0.75 -7.17
N ASP A 215 10.15 0.59 -6.37
CA ASP A 215 11.52 0.42 -6.88
C ASP A 215 11.86 -1.04 -7.16
N ARG A 216 11.18 -1.96 -6.46
CA ARG A 216 11.33 -3.41 -6.64
C ARG A 216 9.97 -4.10 -6.77
N PRO A 217 9.22 -3.88 -7.89
CA PRO A 217 7.93 -4.54 -8.10
C PRO A 217 7.99 -6.06 -7.98
N SER A 218 9.15 -6.68 -8.23
CA SER A 218 9.36 -8.12 -8.08
C SER A 218 9.02 -8.66 -6.69
N LEU A 219 9.22 -7.88 -5.62
CA LEU A 219 8.86 -8.31 -4.26
C LEU A 219 7.36 -8.47 -4.08
N GLY A 220 6.57 -7.56 -4.67
CA GLY A 220 5.11 -7.64 -4.66
C GLY A 220 4.60 -8.85 -5.43
N LEU A 221 5.18 -9.11 -6.61
CA LEU A 221 4.84 -10.27 -7.45
C LEU A 221 5.19 -11.60 -6.76
N LYS A 222 6.34 -11.67 -6.08
CA LYS A 222 6.72 -12.83 -5.25
C LYS A 222 5.73 -13.05 -4.12
N PHE A 223 5.33 -11.98 -3.43
CA PHE A 223 4.31 -12.07 -2.39
C PHE A 223 2.98 -12.61 -2.91
N LEU A 224 2.50 -12.15 -4.07
CA LEU A 224 1.27 -12.69 -4.69
C LEU A 224 1.37 -14.19 -4.98
N LEU A 225 2.54 -14.64 -5.43
CA LEU A 225 2.80 -16.07 -5.64
C LEU A 225 2.79 -16.83 -4.31
N GLU A 226 3.46 -16.33 -3.28
CA GLU A 226 3.57 -16.97 -1.96
C GLU A 226 2.23 -17.06 -1.21
N CYS A 227 1.42 -16.00 -1.25
CA CYS A 227 0.10 -15.99 -0.63
C CYS A 227 -0.97 -16.68 -1.50
N GLY A 228 -0.62 -17.04 -2.74
CA GLY A 228 -1.51 -17.74 -3.64
C GLY A 228 -2.55 -16.84 -4.30
N TRP A 229 -2.36 -15.53 -4.35
CA TRP A 229 -3.24 -14.58 -5.05
C TRP A 229 -2.92 -14.39 -6.54
N LEU A 230 -1.78 -14.89 -7.02
CA LEU A 230 -1.45 -14.85 -8.45
C LEU A 230 -2.53 -15.53 -9.32
N ARG A 231 -3.31 -16.47 -8.79
CA ARG A 231 -4.46 -17.16 -9.44
C ARG A 231 -5.49 -16.23 -10.05
N TYR A 232 -5.64 -15.03 -9.51
CA TYR A 232 -6.61 -14.05 -10.00
C TYR A 232 -6.10 -13.29 -11.25
N PHE A 233 -4.85 -13.50 -11.65
CA PHE A 233 -4.20 -12.86 -12.79
C PHE A 233 -3.71 -13.96 -13.75
N PRO A 234 -4.62 -14.61 -14.51
CA PRO A 234 -4.32 -15.81 -15.28
C PRO A 234 -3.16 -15.61 -16.26
N GLU A 235 -3.01 -14.42 -16.84
CA GLU A 235 -1.90 -14.07 -17.73
C GLU A 235 -0.53 -14.21 -17.04
N LEU A 236 -0.46 -13.93 -15.74
CA LEU A 236 0.78 -14.06 -14.97
C LEU A 236 0.98 -15.49 -14.45
N VAL A 237 -0.10 -16.26 -14.28
CA VAL A 237 -0.04 -17.66 -13.86
C VAL A 237 0.68 -18.50 -14.92
N GLU A 238 0.55 -18.17 -16.20
CA GLU A 238 1.24 -18.87 -17.28
C GLU A 238 2.78 -18.80 -17.14
N PHE A 239 3.32 -17.76 -16.51
CA PHE A 239 4.78 -17.68 -16.26
C PHE A 239 5.30 -18.72 -15.27
N VAL A 240 4.44 -19.19 -14.36
CA VAL A 240 4.80 -20.13 -13.29
C VAL A 240 4.26 -21.54 -13.53
N ARG A 241 3.36 -21.73 -14.50
CA ARG A 241 2.90 -23.04 -14.95
C ARG A 241 3.93 -23.66 -15.89
N TRP A 242 4.69 -24.63 -15.41
CA TRP A 242 5.49 -25.49 -16.28
C TRP A 242 5.55 -26.91 -15.73
N SER A 243 5.29 -27.88 -16.63
CA SER A 243 5.40 -29.34 -16.45
C SER A 243 4.80 -29.94 -15.15
N GLY A 244 3.46 -30.00 -15.09
CA GLY A 244 2.74 -30.85 -14.13
C GLY A 244 2.57 -30.29 -12.73
N TRP A 245 2.76 -28.99 -12.55
CA TRP A 245 2.46 -28.29 -11.30
C TRP A 245 1.13 -27.55 -11.44
N ASP A 246 0.09 -28.07 -10.80
CA ASP A 246 -1.12 -27.30 -10.54
C ASP A 246 -0.76 -26.11 -9.64
N TYR A 247 -1.39 -24.97 -9.90
CA TYR A 247 -1.31 -23.81 -9.02
C TYR A 247 -1.53 -24.29 -7.58
N PRO A 248 -0.63 -24.02 -6.62
CA PRO A 248 -0.65 -24.72 -5.36
C PRO A 248 -1.82 -24.18 -4.54
N GLU A 249 -2.94 -24.89 -4.59
CA GLU A 249 -4.08 -24.63 -3.70
C GLU A 249 -3.63 -24.68 -2.23
N ASN A 250 -2.51 -25.37 -1.92
CA ASN A 250 -1.96 -25.54 -0.58
C ASN A 250 -0.42 -25.46 -0.52
N ILE A 251 0.15 -24.25 -0.45
CA ILE A 251 1.58 -24.07 -0.07
C ILE A 251 1.72 -24.27 1.45
N SER A 252 2.27 -25.39 1.91
CA SER A 252 2.54 -25.58 3.34
C SER A 252 3.65 -24.63 3.83
N ILE A 253 3.32 -23.65 4.67
CA ILE A 253 4.32 -22.75 5.28
C ILE A 253 4.78 -23.40 6.59
N THR A 254 5.83 -24.23 6.54
CA THR A 254 6.61 -24.53 7.75
C THR A 254 7.59 -23.38 8.00
N ARG A 255 8.10 -23.22 9.25
CA ARG A 255 8.98 -22.12 9.72
C ARG A 255 10.24 -21.82 8.86
N ARG A 256 10.52 -22.64 7.85
CA ARG A 256 11.47 -22.43 6.77
C ARG A 256 10.80 -22.79 5.44
N ALA A 257 9.82 -22.00 5.01
CA ALA A 257 9.18 -22.23 3.72
C ALA A 257 10.11 -21.68 2.64
N THR A 258 10.92 -22.57 2.07
CA THR A 258 11.47 -22.37 0.72
C THR A 258 10.31 -21.99 -0.20
N VAL A 259 10.47 -20.85 -0.89
CA VAL A 259 9.70 -20.46 -2.08
C VAL A 259 9.38 -21.73 -2.88
N PRO A 260 8.14 -21.94 -3.35
CA PRO A 260 7.87 -23.08 -4.24
C PRO A 260 8.94 -23.11 -5.30
N ASN A 261 9.66 -24.23 -5.40
CA ASN A 261 10.97 -24.29 -6.06
C ASN A 261 10.94 -23.53 -7.39
N THR A 262 11.50 -22.31 -7.40
CA THR A 262 11.44 -21.38 -8.55
C THR A 262 12.24 -21.90 -9.74
N GLU A 263 12.74 -23.12 -9.67
CA GLU A 263 13.38 -23.88 -10.74
C GLU A 263 12.35 -24.49 -11.73
N ARG A 264 11.04 -24.45 -11.43
CA ARG A 264 9.99 -25.13 -12.22
C ARG A 264 9.06 -24.21 -13.03
N GLY A 265 9.55 -23.04 -13.46
CA GLY A 265 8.88 -22.21 -14.48
C GLY A 265 9.35 -22.56 -15.90
N CYS A 266 8.75 -21.94 -16.93
CA CYS A 266 9.13 -22.20 -18.33
C CYS A 266 10.63 -21.88 -18.56
N PRO A 267 11.49 -22.88 -18.83
CA PRO A 267 12.92 -22.70 -18.93
C PRO A 267 13.27 -21.85 -20.15
N GLN A 268 14.32 -21.04 -20.02
CA GLN A 268 14.86 -20.25 -21.13
C GLN A 268 16.24 -20.79 -21.54
N ASN A 269 16.67 -20.43 -22.75
CA ASN A 269 18.00 -20.83 -23.24
C ASN A 269 19.09 -20.26 -22.31
N PRO A 270 19.89 -21.11 -21.64
CA PRO A 270 20.90 -20.66 -20.67
C PRO A 270 21.97 -19.71 -21.24
N ASP A 271 22.25 -19.79 -22.55
CA ASP A 271 23.24 -18.94 -23.20
C ASP A 271 22.79 -17.46 -23.26
N TRP A 272 21.48 -17.23 -23.34
CA TRP A 272 20.88 -15.90 -23.43
C TRP A 272 20.23 -15.46 -22.11
N HIS A 273 19.83 -16.43 -21.29
CA HIS A 273 19.09 -16.24 -20.04
C HIS A 273 19.71 -17.07 -18.90
N PRO A 274 20.94 -16.75 -18.46
CA PRO A 274 21.59 -17.45 -17.36
C PRO A 274 20.84 -17.31 -16.02
N GLU A 275 19.90 -16.38 -15.93
CA GLU A 275 19.05 -16.14 -14.76
C GLU A 275 18.04 -17.23 -14.45
N GLY A 276 17.69 -18.10 -15.40
CA GLY A 276 16.75 -19.19 -15.20
C GLY A 276 15.50 -19.09 -16.08
N ASN A 277 14.32 -19.28 -15.49
CA ASN A 277 13.06 -19.36 -16.24
C ASN A 277 12.42 -18.00 -16.50
N VAL A 278 11.35 -18.01 -17.32
CA VAL A 278 10.54 -16.84 -17.67
C VAL A 278 10.11 -16.05 -16.45
N TRP A 279 9.68 -16.70 -15.35
CA TRP A 279 9.27 -15.98 -14.14
C TRP A 279 10.43 -15.17 -13.55
N ILE A 280 11.59 -15.78 -13.32
CA ILE A 280 12.77 -15.09 -12.78
C ILE A 280 13.22 -13.97 -13.72
N HIS A 281 13.19 -14.21 -15.03
CA HIS A 281 13.50 -13.22 -16.05
C HIS A 281 12.55 -12.01 -15.96
N THR A 282 11.24 -12.24 -15.98
CA THR A 282 10.21 -11.20 -15.86
C THR A 282 10.38 -10.37 -14.60
N LEU A 283 10.64 -10.99 -13.44
CA LEU A 283 10.91 -10.27 -12.20
C LEU A 283 12.12 -9.32 -12.33
N LYS A 284 13.20 -9.75 -12.98
CA LYS A 284 14.38 -8.91 -13.23
C LYS A 284 14.09 -7.78 -14.21
N VAL A 285 13.33 -8.05 -15.27
CA VAL A 285 12.95 -7.06 -16.29
C VAL A 285 12.08 -5.97 -15.67
N VAL A 286 11.07 -6.32 -14.87
CA VAL A 286 10.19 -5.33 -14.24
C VAL A 286 10.95 -4.45 -13.23
N ASP A 287 11.86 -5.03 -12.44
CA ASP A 287 12.73 -4.24 -11.55
C ASP A 287 13.67 -3.30 -12.34
N ALA A 288 14.17 -3.76 -13.50
CA ALA A 288 15.00 -2.92 -14.38
C ALA A 288 14.19 -1.79 -15.02
N ALA A 289 12.99 -2.09 -15.51
CA ALA A 289 12.05 -1.12 -16.06
C ALA A 289 11.69 -0.07 -15.01
N ALA A 290 11.42 -0.47 -13.77
CA ALA A 290 11.15 0.45 -12.67
C ALA A 290 12.28 1.47 -12.50
N ARG A 291 13.55 1.06 -12.57
CA ARG A 291 14.70 1.98 -12.44
C ARG A 291 14.80 3.01 -13.56
N VAL A 292 14.32 2.71 -14.76
CA VAL A 292 14.42 3.60 -15.93
C VAL A 292 13.11 4.28 -16.31
N ARG A 293 11.99 3.96 -15.64
CA ARG A 293 10.65 4.48 -15.94
C ARG A 293 10.58 6.01 -15.98
N HIS A 294 11.39 6.69 -15.17
CA HIS A 294 11.43 8.16 -15.14
C HIS A 294 11.89 8.77 -16.47
N LYS A 295 12.61 8.02 -17.31
CA LYS A 295 13.05 8.42 -18.66
C LYS A 295 11.94 8.30 -19.72
N VAL A 296 10.83 7.64 -19.41
CA VAL A 296 9.66 7.51 -20.29
C VAL A 296 8.73 8.69 -20.02
N PRO A 297 8.13 9.32 -21.05
CA PRO A 297 7.09 10.34 -20.87
C PRO A 297 5.98 9.85 -19.94
N GLU A 298 5.48 10.74 -19.08
CA GLU A 298 4.60 10.39 -17.96
C GLU A 298 3.37 9.60 -18.39
N GLU A 299 2.73 10.04 -19.47
CA GLU A 299 1.55 9.43 -20.08
C GLU A 299 1.78 8.01 -20.59
N TRP A 300 3.04 7.64 -20.86
CA TRP A 300 3.43 6.30 -21.35
C TRP A 300 4.02 5.40 -20.26
N ARG A 301 4.32 5.93 -19.06
CA ARG A 301 5.01 5.15 -18.00
C ARG A 301 4.24 3.91 -17.60
N LEU A 302 2.91 4.00 -17.47
CA LEU A 302 2.10 2.86 -17.09
C LEU A 302 2.12 1.77 -18.17
N ALA A 303 1.93 2.17 -19.43
CA ALA A 303 1.98 1.26 -20.57
C ALA A 303 3.36 0.59 -20.69
N PHE A 304 4.45 1.34 -20.49
CA PHE A 304 5.82 0.83 -20.48
C PHE A 304 6.03 -0.23 -19.38
N MET A 305 5.53 0.02 -18.17
CA MET A 305 5.66 -0.95 -17.06
C MET A 305 4.83 -2.21 -17.30
N PHE A 306 3.62 -2.10 -17.88
CA PHE A 306 2.85 -3.27 -18.29
C PHE A 306 3.54 -4.05 -19.42
N ALA A 307 4.11 -3.35 -20.40
CA ALA A 307 4.88 -3.99 -21.47
C ALA A 307 6.06 -4.78 -20.87
N ALA A 308 6.78 -4.23 -19.90
CA ALA A 308 7.84 -4.94 -19.20
C ALA A 308 7.33 -6.18 -18.42
N LEU A 309 6.16 -6.08 -17.77
CA LEU A 309 5.57 -7.19 -17.03
C LEU A 309 5.08 -8.33 -17.94
N LEU A 310 4.53 -7.99 -19.11
CA LEU A 310 3.87 -8.93 -20.01
C LEU A 310 4.70 -9.27 -21.27
N HIS A 311 5.94 -8.77 -21.39
CA HIS A 311 6.74 -8.90 -22.61
C HIS A 311 6.91 -10.35 -23.08
N ASP A 312 6.96 -11.29 -22.14
CA ASP A 312 7.19 -12.72 -22.38
C ASP A 312 5.92 -13.57 -22.18
N VAL A 313 4.73 -12.98 -22.04
CA VAL A 313 3.48 -13.68 -21.65
C VAL A 313 3.10 -14.83 -22.58
N ALA A 314 3.49 -14.75 -23.85
CA ALA A 314 3.20 -15.79 -24.83
C ALA A 314 4.18 -16.98 -24.79
N LYS A 315 5.39 -16.83 -24.22
CA LYS A 315 6.44 -17.88 -24.27
C LYS A 315 5.98 -19.24 -23.70
N PRO A 316 5.29 -19.32 -22.56
CA PRO A 316 4.81 -20.59 -22.01
C PRO A 316 3.80 -21.32 -22.91
N ILE A 317 3.08 -20.59 -23.76
CA ILE A 317 2.04 -21.14 -24.64
C ILE A 317 2.64 -21.57 -25.99
N THR A 318 3.74 -20.94 -26.41
CA THR A 318 4.32 -21.12 -27.75
C THR A 318 5.61 -21.96 -27.79
N THR A 319 6.11 -22.40 -26.64
CA THR A 319 7.36 -23.18 -26.49
C THR A 319 7.09 -24.53 -25.86
#